data_AF-A0A2A6RKK7-F1
#
_entry.id   AF-A0A2A6RKK7-F1
#
_cell.length_a   1.000
_cell.length_b   1.000
_cell.length_c   1.000
_cell.angle_alpha   90.00
_cell.angle_beta   90.00
_cell.angle_gamma   90.00
#
_symmetry.space_group_name_H-M   'P 1'
#
loop_
_entity.id
_entity.type
_entity.pdbx_description
1 polymer ?
#
loop_
_entity_poly.entity_id
_entity_poly.type
_entity_poly.pdbx_seq_one_letter_code
_entity_poly.pdbx_strand_id
1 'polypeptide(L)'
;MMLKPMTLLRDLNLPATLETSRHDLTHDFFEPLLCRAIRYDRGVGYFSSGWLRINAIGLTAFAARGGHARWITSPILAQEDWHALQQGVEARRDEVLRAVLAHAVGDLARSLEAHTLSALAWMVADNILDFRLAVPTAELTGEFHAKFGLFSDVHGNQVSFEGSYNDSIQGTRNYESIKIFCSWKAGHLELIQHDQERFERLWRDEDPNVRVLLLPDAIREQILKLRTHERPYQVAKQTAERSERYRRTHPQRPSELRLRDYQEEAIEAWFANECQGICEMATGTGKTITALAAAVKQQDPPP
;
A
#
# COMPACT_ATOMS: atom_id res chain seq x y z
N MET A 1 -3.30 -26.08 -31.63
CA MET A 1 -3.63 -24.75 -31.06
C MET A 1 -2.36 -23.92 -31.13
N MET A 2 -2.26 -22.97 -32.07
CA MET A 2 -1.07 -22.12 -32.19
C MET A 2 -0.97 -21.26 -30.93
N LEU A 3 0.14 -21.40 -30.18
CA LEU A 3 0.47 -20.51 -29.08
C LEU A 3 0.52 -19.08 -29.63
N LYS A 4 -0.29 -18.17 -29.08
CA LYS A 4 -0.11 -16.74 -29.32
C LYS A 4 1.35 -16.39 -29.04
N PRO A 5 2.01 -15.57 -29.88
CA PRO A 5 3.39 -15.17 -29.63
C PRO A 5 3.53 -14.57 -28.23
N MET A 6 4.54 -15.01 -27.48
CA MET A 6 4.81 -14.47 -26.15
C MET A 6 5.16 -12.99 -26.29
N THR A 7 4.31 -12.11 -25.76
CA THR A 7 4.59 -10.68 -25.67
C THR A 7 5.62 -10.42 -24.58
N LEU A 8 6.62 -9.61 -24.88
CA LEU A 8 7.76 -9.29 -24.00
C LEU A 8 7.55 -7.97 -23.27
N LEU A 9 8.31 -7.72 -22.20
CA LEU A 9 8.21 -6.47 -21.45
C LEU A 9 8.52 -5.25 -22.32
N ARG A 10 9.48 -5.38 -23.24
CA ARG A 10 9.87 -4.33 -24.19
C ARG A 10 8.77 -3.95 -25.19
N ASP A 11 7.74 -4.76 -25.33
CA ASP A 11 6.59 -4.47 -26.19
C ASP A 11 5.59 -3.52 -25.50
N LEU A 12 5.78 -3.22 -24.21
CA LEU A 12 4.97 -2.26 -23.46
C LEU A 12 5.46 -0.83 -23.70
N ASN A 13 4.52 0.07 -23.98
CA ASN A 13 4.79 1.50 -24.01
C ASN A 13 4.66 2.11 -22.61
N LEU A 14 5.70 1.91 -21.77
CA LEU A 14 5.71 2.41 -20.40
C LEU A 14 6.24 3.86 -20.34
N PRO A 15 5.52 4.80 -19.70
CA PRO A 15 6.02 6.15 -19.45
C PRO A 15 7.16 6.12 -18.42
N ALA A 16 7.86 7.24 -18.25
CA ALA A 16 8.91 7.37 -17.23
C ALA A 16 8.34 7.44 -15.81
N THR A 17 7.10 7.92 -15.67
CA THR A 17 6.42 8.11 -14.39
C THR A 17 4.94 7.79 -14.51
N LEU A 18 4.35 7.30 -13.42
CA LEU A 18 2.90 7.15 -13.25
C LEU A 18 2.49 7.69 -11.89
N GLU A 19 1.27 8.23 -11.83
CA GLU A 19 0.68 8.82 -10.63
C GLU A 19 -0.79 8.40 -10.51
N THR A 20 -1.24 8.04 -9.30
CA THR A 20 -2.62 7.60 -9.04
C THR A 20 -3.65 8.72 -9.26
N SER A 21 -3.21 9.97 -9.38
CA SER A 21 -4.07 11.11 -9.74
C SER A 21 -4.57 11.07 -11.19
N ARG A 22 -3.89 10.32 -12.05
CA ARG A 22 -4.11 10.30 -13.51
C ARG A 22 -4.15 8.89 -14.11
N HIS A 23 -3.68 7.89 -13.37
CA HIS A 23 -3.47 6.53 -13.85
C HIS A 23 -3.96 5.51 -12.83
N ASP A 24 -4.39 4.36 -13.32
CA ASP A 24 -4.65 3.20 -12.49
C ASP A 24 -3.41 2.30 -12.51
N LEU A 25 -2.62 2.32 -11.43
CA LEU A 25 -1.40 1.50 -11.36
C LEU A 25 -1.68 -0.01 -11.49
N THR A 26 -2.90 -0.46 -11.20
CA THR A 26 -3.29 -1.86 -11.38
C THR A 26 -3.31 -2.20 -12.87
N HIS A 27 -4.11 -1.46 -13.66
CA HIS A 27 -4.35 -1.74 -15.07
C HIS A 27 -3.26 -1.17 -16.00
N ASP A 28 -2.70 -0.01 -15.66
CA ASP A 28 -1.72 0.70 -16.49
C ASP A 28 -0.29 0.22 -16.26
N PHE A 29 -0.01 -0.46 -15.14
CA PHE A 29 1.34 -0.86 -14.75
C PHE A 29 1.46 -2.33 -14.33
N PHE A 30 0.87 -2.74 -13.21
CA PHE A 30 1.10 -4.07 -12.65
C PHE A 30 0.54 -5.20 -13.51
N GLU A 31 -0.70 -5.10 -13.97
CA GLU A 31 -1.33 -6.11 -14.82
C GLU A 31 -0.55 -6.38 -16.12
N PRO A 32 -0.19 -5.39 -16.95
CA PRO A 32 0.53 -5.64 -18.19
C PRO A 32 1.93 -6.21 -17.97
N LEU A 33 2.59 -5.86 -16.85
CA LEU A 33 3.90 -6.40 -16.46
C LEU A 33 3.80 -7.84 -15.98
N LEU A 34 2.88 -8.14 -15.06
CA LEU A 34 2.62 -9.49 -14.55
C LEU A 34 2.20 -10.45 -15.67
N CYS A 35 1.44 -9.94 -16.65
CA CYS A 35 1.07 -10.69 -17.86
C CYS A 35 2.25 -11.02 -18.80
N ARG A 36 3.50 -10.61 -18.51
CA ARG A 36 4.67 -10.77 -19.39
C ARG A 36 5.93 -11.25 -18.66
N ALA A 37 6.05 -10.92 -17.38
CA ALA A 37 7.18 -11.31 -16.56
C ALA A 37 7.15 -12.80 -16.20
N ILE A 38 8.34 -13.36 -15.97
CA ILE A 38 8.54 -14.66 -15.32
C ILE A 38 9.16 -14.51 -13.92
N ARG A 39 9.67 -13.32 -13.59
CA ARG A 39 10.17 -12.99 -12.26
C ARG A 39 9.67 -11.63 -11.82
N TYR A 40 9.34 -11.51 -10.54
CA TYR A 40 8.99 -10.25 -9.91
C TYR A 40 9.59 -10.17 -8.50
N ASP A 41 10.51 -9.23 -8.31
CA ASP A 41 11.15 -8.97 -7.02
C ASP A 41 10.59 -7.67 -6.44
N ARG A 42 10.15 -7.70 -5.17
CA ARG A 42 9.42 -6.59 -4.56
C ARG A 42 9.93 -6.31 -3.15
N GLY A 43 10.52 -5.14 -2.94
CA GLY A 43 10.81 -4.60 -1.62
C GLY A 43 9.75 -3.57 -1.25
N VAL A 44 8.89 -3.86 -0.28
CA VAL A 44 7.78 -2.99 0.10
C VAL A 44 7.65 -2.88 1.61
N GLY A 45 7.39 -1.68 2.14
CA GLY A 45 7.25 -1.52 3.59
C GLY A 45 5.99 -2.18 4.13
N TYR A 46 4.89 -2.10 3.39
CA TYR A 46 3.61 -2.69 3.79
C TYR A 46 3.03 -3.57 2.69
N PHE A 47 2.65 -4.79 3.10
CA PHE A 47 1.94 -5.76 2.29
C PHE A 47 0.60 -6.13 2.93
N SER A 48 -0.41 -6.35 2.09
CA SER A 48 -1.66 -7.01 2.45
C SER A 48 -2.15 -7.88 1.28
N SER A 49 -2.85 -8.97 1.56
CA SER A 49 -3.43 -9.81 0.49
C SER A 49 -4.38 -9.05 -0.43
N GLY A 50 -4.93 -7.91 0.01
CA GLY A 50 -5.73 -7.01 -0.82
C GLY A 50 -5.03 -6.52 -2.10
N TRP A 51 -3.70 -6.46 -2.14
CA TRP A 51 -2.97 -6.16 -3.38
C TRP A 51 -3.04 -7.30 -4.40
N LEU A 52 -3.02 -8.55 -3.93
CA LEU A 52 -3.20 -9.73 -4.78
C LEU A 52 -4.60 -9.75 -5.40
N ARG A 53 -5.61 -9.36 -4.60
CA ARG A 53 -7.00 -9.26 -5.05
C ARG A 53 -7.17 -8.32 -6.24
N ILE A 54 -6.63 -7.10 -6.14
CA ILE A 54 -6.78 -6.11 -7.22
C ILE A 54 -5.94 -6.48 -8.44
N ASN A 55 -4.83 -7.21 -8.28
CA ASN A 55 -3.98 -7.68 -9.37
C ASN A 55 -4.31 -9.10 -9.84
N ALA A 56 -5.52 -9.60 -9.58
CA ALA A 56 -5.89 -11.01 -9.81
C ALA A 56 -5.65 -11.47 -11.25
N ILE A 57 -6.00 -10.63 -12.23
CA ILE A 57 -5.82 -10.92 -13.67
C ILE A 57 -4.34 -11.12 -14.00
N GLY A 58 -3.51 -10.14 -13.63
CA GLY A 58 -2.07 -10.18 -13.88
C GLY A 58 -1.39 -11.36 -13.18
N LEU A 59 -1.72 -11.60 -11.90
CA LEU A 59 -1.16 -12.70 -11.13
C LEU A 59 -1.57 -14.08 -11.66
N THR A 60 -2.79 -14.20 -12.19
CA THR A 60 -3.24 -15.45 -12.83
C THR A 60 -2.43 -15.74 -14.08
N ALA A 61 -2.21 -14.72 -14.93
CA ALA A 61 -1.37 -14.86 -16.12
C ALA A 61 0.11 -15.14 -15.77
N PHE A 62 0.61 -14.52 -14.70
CA PHE A 62 1.96 -14.74 -14.18
C PHE A 62 2.15 -16.19 -13.70
N ALA A 63 1.24 -16.67 -12.86
CA ALA A 63 1.25 -18.05 -12.35
C ALA A 63 1.15 -19.09 -13.48
N ALA A 64 0.25 -18.88 -14.44
CA ALA A 64 0.03 -19.80 -15.57
C ALA A 64 1.28 -20.01 -16.46
N ARG A 65 2.28 -19.12 -16.37
CA ARG A 65 3.55 -19.21 -17.11
C ARG A 65 4.71 -19.69 -16.24
N GLY A 66 4.44 -20.15 -15.02
CA GLY A 66 5.47 -20.54 -14.06
C GLY A 66 6.26 -19.35 -13.52
N GLY A 67 5.63 -18.18 -13.42
CA GLY A 67 6.24 -17.00 -12.84
C GLY A 67 6.59 -17.22 -11.36
N HIS A 68 7.72 -16.66 -10.93
CA HIS A 68 8.19 -16.72 -9.56
C HIS A 68 8.41 -15.31 -9.00
N ALA A 69 7.79 -15.00 -7.88
CA ALA A 69 7.86 -13.67 -7.30
C ALA A 69 8.31 -13.71 -5.83
N ARG A 70 9.11 -12.71 -5.44
CA ARG A 70 9.80 -12.62 -4.15
C ARG A 70 9.48 -11.29 -3.47
N TRP A 71 8.91 -11.34 -2.28
CA TRP A 71 8.63 -10.16 -1.46
C TRP A 71 9.56 -10.07 -0.27
N ILE A 72 10.11 -8.88 -0.05
CA ILE A 72 10.72 -8.46 1.20
C ILE A 72 9.81 -7.39 1.80
N THR A 73 9.24 -7.66 2.98
CA THR A 73 8.31 -6.74 3.65
C THR A 73 8.67 -6.53 5.12
N SER A 74 8.26 -5.40 5.71
CA SER A 74 8.32 -5.27 7.17
C SER A 74 7.49 -6.38 7.84
N PRO A 75 7.81 -6.80 9.08
CA PRO A 75 7.06 -7.78 9.85
C PRO A 75 5.75 -7.20 10.41
N ILE A 76 5.02 -6.46 9.59
CA ILE A 76 3.79 -5.74 9.95
C ILE A 76 2.68 -6.25 9.02
N LEU A 77 2.05 -7.35 9.42
CA LEU A 77 1.05 -8.07 8.63
C LEU A 77 -0.27 -8.17 9.42
N ALA A 78 -1.38 -8.26 8.70
CA ALA A 78 -2.64 -8.67 9.30
C ALA A 78 -2.53 -10.14 9.76
N GLN A 79 -3.27 -10.51 10.80
CA GLN A 79 -3.23 -11.86 11.38
C GLN A 79 -3.61 -12.92 10.35
N GLU A 80 -4.59 -12.62 9.51
CA GLU A 80 -5.10 -13.52 8.48
C GLU A 80 -4.11 -13.69 7.34
N ASP A 81 -3.47 -12.59 6.91
CA ASP A 81 -2.40 -12.62 5.90
C ASP A 81 -1.23 -13.46 6.40
N TRP A 82 -0.83 -13.26 7.66
CA TRP A 82 0.21 -14.05 8.30
C TRP A 82 -0.13 -15.54 8.34
N HIS A 83 -1.36 -15.89 8.75
CA HIS A 83 -1.78 -17.29 8.81
C HIS A 83 -1.77 -17.96 7.43
N ALA A 84 -2.23 -17.26 6.39
CA ALA A 84 -2.20 -17.76 5.02
C ALA A 84 -0.76 -18.02 4.53
N LEU A 85 0.18 -17.10 4.83
CA LEU A 85 1.59 -17.29 4.53
C LEU A 85 2.17 -18.52 5.25
N GLN A 86 1.86 -18.70 6.53
CA GLN A 86 2.30 -19.87 7.31
C GLN A 86 1.77 -21.18 6.71
N GLN A 87 0.47 -21.26 6.45
CA GLN A 87 -0.17 -22.43 5.85
C GLN A 87 0.45 -22.78 4.49
N GLY A 88 0.73 -21.77 3.65
CA GLY A 88 1.37 -21.98 2.37
C GLY A 88 2.78 -22.55 2.49
N VAL A 89 3.57 -22.08 3.44
CA VAL A 89 4.92 -22.62 3.69
C VAL A 89 4.87 -24.05 4.24
N GLU A 90 3.95 -24.33 5.15
CA GLU A 90 3.74 -25.67 5.70
C GLU A 90 3.35 -26.67 4.61
N ALA A 91 2.44 -26.27 3.71
CA ALA A 91 2.00 -27.08 2.58
C ALA A 91 3.11 -27.44 1.59
N ARG A 92 4.27 -26.75 1.59
CA ARG A 92 5.43 -27.19 0.79
C ARG A 92 6.01 -28.52 1.26
N ARG A 93 5.72 -28.93 2.50
CA ARG A 93 6.22 -30.17 3.13
C ARG A 93 5.11 -31.15 3.48
N ASP A 94 3.85 -30.72 3.41
CA ASP A 94 2.66 -31.53 3.67
C ASP A 94 1.84 -31.67 2.38
N GLU A 95 1.94 -32.83 1.74
CA GLU A 95 1.25 -33.12 0.48
C GLU A 95 -0.28 -33.13 0.63
N VAL A 96 -0.80 -33.51 1.81
CA VAL A 96 -2.23 -33.52 2.08
C VAL A 96 -2.74 -32.09 2.14
N LEU A 97 -2.07 -31.23 2.90
CA LEU A 97 -2.40 -29.81 2.97
C LEU A 97 -2.26 -29.13 1.60
N ARG A 98 -1.20 -29.46 0.84
CA ARG A 98 -0.99 -28.97 -0.53
C ARG A 98 -2.16 -29.34 -1.44
N ALA A 99 -2.63 -30.59 -1.40
CA ALA A 99 -3.78 -31.05 -2.17
C ALA A 99 -5.07 -30.33 -1.76
N VAL A 100 -5.29 -30.09 -0.46
CA VAL A 100 -6.43 -29.32 0.05
C VAL A 100 -6.42 -27.88 -0.46
N LEU A 101 -5.26 -27.20 -0.39
CA LEU A 101 -5.11 -25.84 -0.90
C LEU A 101 -5.33 -25.79 -2.42
N ALA A 102 -4.79 -26.76 -3.17
CA ALA A 102 -5.00 -26.84 -4.61
C ALA A 102 -6.47 -27.06 -4.97
N HIS A 103 -7.19 -27.90 -4.22
CA HIS A 103 -8.63 -28.10 -4.44
C HIS A 103 -9.46 -26.85 -4.13
N ALA A 104 -9.07 -26.07 -3.11
CA ALA A 104 -9.71 -24.80 -2.78
C ALA A 104 -9.49 -23.71 -3.86
N VAL A 105 -8.46 -23.86 -4.70
CA VAL A 105 -8.14 -22.96 -5.81
C VAL A 105 -8.46 -23.64 -7.14
N GLY A 106 -9.77 -23.77 -7.43
CA GLY A 106 -10.22 -24.30 -8.72
C GLY A 106 -9.99 -23.32 -9.89
N ASP A 107 -10.30 -22.04 -9.68
CA ASP A 107 -10.04 -20.94 -10.62
C ASP A 107 -9.24 -19.86 -9.88
N LEU A 108 -7.97 -19.67 -10.27
CA LEU A 108 -7.07 -18.78 -9.54
C LEU A 108 -7.54 -17.32 -9.56
N ALA A 109 -8.07 -16.82 -10.67
CA ALA A 109 -8.54 -15.45 -10.76
C ALA A 109 -9.73 -15.23 -9.79
N ARG A 110 -10.72 -16.13 -9.84
CA ARG A 110 -11.86 -16.09 -8.92
C ARG A 110 -11.44 -16.25 -7.47
N SER A 111 -10.49 -17.14 -7.18
CA SER A 111 -9.99 -17.33 -5.81
C SER A 111 -9.20 -16.13 -5.33
N LEU A 112 -8.41 -15.45 -6.17
CA LEU A 112 -7.75 -14.19 -5.79
C LEU A 112 -8.77 -13.09 -5.45
N GLU A 113 -9.87 -13.01 -6.19
CA GLU A 113 -10.95 -12.04 -5.96
C GLU A 113 -11.78 -12.33 -4.70
N ALA A 114 -12.30 -13.56 -4.58
CA ALA A 114 -13.30 -13.93 -3.58
C ALA A 114 -12.73 -14.66 -2.34
N HIS A 115 -11.60 -15.36 -2.50
CA HIS A 115 -10.99 -16.22 -1.48
C HIS A 115 -9.49 -15.94 -1.35
N THR A 116 -9.13 -14.65 -1.31
CA THR A 116 -7.75 -14.16 -1.49
C THR A 116 -6.72 -14.82 -0.56
N LEU A 117 -7.10 -15.11 0.68
CA LEU A 117 -6.21 -15.76 1.66
C LEU A 117 -5.90 -17.21 1.28
N SER A 118 -6.89 -17.97 0.80
CA SER A 118 -6.69 -19.33 0.30
C SER A 118 -5.83 -19.33 -0.97
N ALA A 119 -6.05 -18.35 -1.86
CA ALA A 119 -5.20 -18.15 -3.03
C ALA A 119 -3.75 -17.82 -2.63
N LEU A 120 -3.54 -16.91 -1.67
CA LEU A 120 -2.22 -16.58 -1.13
C LEU A 120 -1.50 -17.83 -0.59
N ALA A 121 -2.16 -18.61 0.28
CA ALA A 121 -1.60 -19.83 0.84
C ALA A 121 -1.20 -20.82 -0.27
N TRP A 122 -2.09 -21.04 -1.24
CA TRP A 122 -1.81 -21.93 -2.38
C TRP A 122 -0.64 -21.44 -3.25
N MET A 123 -0.61 -20.15 -3.60
CA MET A 123 0.47 -19.60 -4.44
C MET A 123 1.83 -19.67 -3.74
N VAL A 124 1.86 -19.57 -2.40
CA VAL A 124 3.08 -19.83 -1.62
C VAL A 124 3.43 -21.31 -1.63
N ALA A 125 2.45 -22.21 -1.47
CA ALA A 125 2.65 -23.65 -1.49
C ALA A 125 3.18 -24.16 -2.84
N ASP A 126 2.77 -23.53 -3.94
CA ASP A 126 3.19 -23.88 -5.31
C ASP A 126 4.47 -23.18 -5.76
N ASN A 127 5.15 -22.48 -4.84
CA ASN A 127 6.36 -21.69 -5.09
C ASN A 127 6.18 -20.60 -6.17
N ILE A 128 4.97 -20.06 -6.32
CA ILE A 128 4.74 -18.89 -7.17
C ILE A 128 5.15 -17.62 -6.41
N LEU A 129 4.90 -17.59 -5.10
CA LEU A 129 5.25 -16.46 -4.22
C LEU A 129 6.17 -16.94 -3.09
N ASP A 130 7.24 -16.18 -2.83
CA ASP A 130 8.10 -16.29 -1.66
C ASP A 130 8.12 -14.97 -0.89
N PHE A 131 8.12 -15.07 0.44
CA PHE A 131 8.17 -13.90 1.32
C PHE A 131 9.32 -14.02 2.31
N ARG A 132 9.95 -12.88 2.61
CA ARG A 132 10.88 -12.70 3.73
C ARG A 132 10.53 -11.42 4.48
N LEU A 133 10.82 -11.41 5.78
CA LEU A 133 10.56 -10.27 6.66
C LEU A 133 11.84 -9.50 6.94
N ALA A 134 11.86 -8.22 6.59
CA ALA A 134 12.98 -7.32 6.84
C ALA A 134 12.82 -6.58 8.17
N VAL A 135 13.84 -6.68 9.02
CA VAL A 135 13.96 -6.00 10.30
C VAL A 135 15.21 -5.12 10.25
N PRO A 136 15.08 -3.78 10.27
CA PRO A 136 16.23 -2.90 10.43
C PRO A 136 16.99 -3.21 11.73
N THR A 137 18.31 -3.22 11.65
CA THR A 137 19.23 -3.57 12.75
C THR A 137 20.45 -2.64 12.76
N ALA A 138 21.34 -2.83 13.73
CA ALA A 138 22.57 -2.07 13.90
C ALA A 138 22.29 -0.56 14.00
N GLU A 139 22.64 0.21 12.96
CA GLU A 139 22.46 1.67 12.95
C GLU A 139 21.02 2.09 12.64
N LEU A 140 20.18 1.17 12.14
CA LEU A 140 18.78 1.45 11.82
C LEU A 140 17.85 0.91 12.91
N THR A 141 16.96 1.79 13.39
CA THR A 141 15.99 1.50 14.46
C THR A 141 14.53 1.62 14.02
N GLY A 142 14.30 2.04 12.77
CA GLY A 142 12.97 2.26 12.21
C GLY A 142 12.34 1.01 11.62
N GLU A 143 11.41 1.23 10.68
CA GLU A 143 10.77 0.17 9.90
C GLU A 143 11.40 0.07 8.51
N PHE A 144 11.38 -1.12 7.94
CA PHE A 144 11.75 -1.29 6.54
C PHE A 144 10.66 -0.62 5.67
N HIS A 145 10.95 0.55 5.11
CA HIS A 145 9.97 1.38 4.41
C HIS A 145 10.28 1.59 2.91
N ALA A 146 11.12 0.72 2.34
CA ALA A 146 11.45 0.72 0.92
C ALA A 146 10.22 0.38 0.06
N LYS A 147 10.19 0.86 -1.19
CA LYS A 147 9.10 0.63 -2.15
C LYS A 147 9.66 0.62 -3.56
N PHE A 148 10.27 -0.49 -3.90
CA PHE A 148 10.89 -0.71 -5.20
C PHE A 148 10.54 -2.10 -5.71
N GLY A 149 10.70 -2.33 -7.00
CA GLY A 149 10.51 -3.66 -7.54
C GLY A 149 11.06 -3.81 -8.95
N LEU A 150 11.25 -5.07 -9.35
CA LEU A 150 11.91 -5.44 -10.58
C LEU A 150 11.15 -6.59 -11.24
N PHE A 151 10.68 -6.37 -12.46
CA PHE A 151 10.12 -7.41 -13.31
C PHE A 151 11.16 -7.88 -14.32
N SER A 152 11.24 -9.18 -14.56
CA SER A 152 12.08 -9.75 -15.63
C SER A 152 11.27 -10.69 -16.51
N ASP A 153 11.45 -10.62 -17.84
CA ASP A 153 10.88 -11.57 -18.79
C ASP A 153 11.85 -12.67 -19.20
N VAL A 154 11.35 -13.60 -20.01
CA VAL A 154 12.08 -14.75 -20.58
C VAL A 154 13.31 -14.37 -21.41
N HIS A 155 13.41 -13.13 -21.91
CA HIS A 155 14.55 -12.64 -22.69
C HIS A 155 15.53 -11.84 -21.83
N GLY A 156 15.30 -11.74 -20.52
CA GLY A 156 16.11 -10.93 -19.62
C GLY A 156 15.86 -9.42 -19.76
N ASN A 157 14.80 -8.99 -20.44
CA ASN A 157 14.42 -7.58 -20.36
C ASN A 157 13.88 -7.30 -18.95
N GLN A 158 14.21 -6.13 -18.42
CA GLN A 158 13.89 -5.77 -17.05
C GLN A 158 13.15 -4.44 -16.98
N VAL A 159 12.18 -4.36 -16.07
CA VAL A 159 11.51 -3.12 -15.68
C VAL A 159 11.69 -2.95 -14.17
N SER A 160 12.48 -1.96 -13.76
CA SER A 160 12.57 -1.54 -12.35
C SER A 160 11.63 -0.37 -12.09
N PHE A 161 11.15 -0.25 -10.86
CA PHE A 161 10.39 0.92 -10.42
C PHE A 161 10.65 1.23 -8.95
N GLU A 162 10.55 2.50 -8.60
CA GLU A 162 10.60 2.98 -7.23
C GLU A 162 9.59 4.12 -7.03
N GLY A 163 9.00 4.23 -5.84
CA GLY A 163 8.02 5.28 -5.57
C GLY A 163 7.45 5.26 -4.17
N SER A 164 6.24 5.81 -4.03
CA SER A 164 5.54 5.89 -2.74
C SER A 164 4.49 4.79 -2.53
N TYR A 165 4.19 4.01 -3.59
CA TYR A 165 3.13 2.99 -3.61
C TYR A 165 3.45 1.74 -2.75
N ASN A 166 2.56 1.43 -1.81
CA ASN A 166 2.57 0.19 -1.01
C ASN A 166 1.64 -0.89 -1.59
N ASP A 167 1.93 -2.16 -1.27
CA ASP A 167 1.17 -3.31 -1.77
C ASP A 167 -0.09 -3.54 -0.91
N SER A 168 -1.06 -2.63 -1.04
CA SER A 168 -2.36 -2.73 -0.38
C SER A 168 -3.48 -2.03 -1.16
N ILE A 169 -4.74 -2.37 -0.85
CA ILE A 169 -5.90 -1.63 -1.41
C ILE A 169 -5.83 -0.14 -1.06
N GLN A 170 -5.27 0.22 0.11
CA GLN A 170 -5.14 1.63 0.47
C GLN A 170 -4.16 2.38 -0.45
N GLY A 171 -3.17 1.69 -1.03
CA GLY A 171 -2.24 2.27 -2.00
C GLY A 171 -2.94 2.83 -3.24
N THR A 172 -4.10 2.28 -3.64
CA THR A 172 -4.87 2.81 -4.78
C THR A 172 -5.69 4.05 -4.43
N ARG A 173 -5.89 4.33 -3.14
CA ARG A 173 -6.68 5.47 -2.64
C ARG A 173 -5.82 6.68 -2.27
N ASN A 174 -4.52 6.47 -2.12
CA ASN A 174 -3.58 7.52 -1.80
C ASN A 174 -3.11 8.22 -3.08
N TYR A 175 -2.60 9.45 -2.94
CA TYR A 175 -1.78 10.05 -3.97
C TYR A 175 -0.41 9.34 -3.96
N GLU A 176 -0.16 8.50 -4.95
CA GLU A 176 1.07 7.73 -5.08
C GLU A 176 1.72 8.04 -6.43
N SER A 177 3.05 7.97 -6.47
CA SER A 177 3.81 8.10 -7.70
C SER A 177 4.87 7.01 -7.79
N ILE A 178 5.17 6.57 -9.01
CA ILE A 178 6.27 5.66 -9.32
C ILE A 178 7.11 6.22 -10.47
N LYS A 179 8.42 5.99 -10.41
CA LYS A 179 9.36 6.18 -11.51
C LYS A 179 9.69 4.82 -12.10
N ILE A 180 9.79 4.74 -13.43
CA ILE A 180 9.91 3.50 -14.17
C ILE A 180 11.20 3.51 -14.98
N PHE A 181 12.00 2.46 -14.81
CA PHE A 181 13.24 2.22 -15.53
C PHE A 181 13.09 0.95 -16.36
N CYS A 182 13.62 0.96 -17.58
CA CYS A 182 13.49 -0.13 -18.55
C CYS A 182 14.87 -0.45 -19.09
N SER A 183 15.27 -1.73 -19.12
CA SER A 183 16.64 -2.11 -19.52
C SER A 183 16.99 -1.76 -20.97
N TRP A 184 15.98 -1.56 -21.82
CA TRP A 184 16.13 -1.17 -23.22
C TRP A 184 16.15 0.35 -23.45
N LYS A 185 16.03 1.18 -22.39
CA LYS A 185 16.16 2.64 -22.47
C LYS A 185 17.57 3.06 -22.08
N ALA A 186 18.19 3.92 -22.88
CA ALA A 186 19.53 4.42 -22.62
C ALA A 186 19.62 5.12 -21.25
N GLY A 187 20.68 4.85 -20.49
CA GLY A 187 20.90 5.42 -19.15
C GLY A 187 20.13 4.75 -18.00
N HIS A 188 19.23 3.79 -18.26
CA HIS A 188 18.48 3.11 -17.20
C HIS A 188 19.20 1.87 -16.63
N LEU A 189 20.19 1.32 -17.34
CA LEU A 189 20.80 0.04 -17.00
C LEU A 189 21.49 0.05 -15.63
N GLU A 190 22.25 1.10 -15.30
CA GLU A 190 22.96 1.21 -14.02
C GLU A 190 21.98 1.26 -12.82
N LEU A 191 20.84 1.94 -12.97
CA LEU A 191 19.80 2.02 -11.95
C LEU A 191 19.15 0.65 -11.70
N ILE A 192 18.87 -0.07 -12.79
CA ILE A 192 18.29 -1.43 -12.71
C ILE A 192 19.28 -2.40 -12.05
N GLN A 193 20.56 -2.32 -12.42
CA GLN A 193 21.61 -3.14 -11.81
C GLN A 193 21.73 -2.85 -10.31
N HIS A 194 21.74 -1.58 -9.91
CA HIS A 194 21.73 -1.19 -8.50
C HIS A 194 20.52 -1.77 -7.75
N ASP A 195 19.31 -1.68 -8.31
CA ASP A 195 18.11 -2.21 -7.67
C ASP A 195 18.11 -3.74 -7.56
N GLN A 196 18.62 -4.42 -8.59
CA GLN A 196 18.79 -5.88 -8.58
C GLN A 196 19.80 -6.31 -7.52
N GLU A 197 20.98 -5.67 -7.46
CA GLU A 197 22.01 -5.95 -6.46
C GLU A 197 21.52 -5.65 -5.05
N ARG A 198 20.80 -4.54 -4.86
CA ARG A 198 20.14 -4.18 -3.61
C ARG A 198 19.15 -5.26 -3.19
N PHE A 199 18.29 -5.71 -4.10
CA PHE A 199 17.31 -6.75 -3.80
C PHE A 199 18.00 -8.06 -3.41
N GLU A 200 18.99 -8.52 -4.17
CA GLU A 200 19.70 -9.77 -3.88
C GLU A 200 20.46 -9.73 -2.55
N ARG A 201 21.12 -8.61 -2.24
CA ARG A 201 21.79 -8.42 -0.95
C ARG A 201 20.82 -8.53 0.22
N LEU A 202 19.68 -7.83 0.15
CA LEU A 202 18.62 -7.94 1.15
C LEU A 202 18.06 -9.37 1.20
N TRP A 203 17.75 -9.95 0.04
CA TRP A 203 17.17 -11.27 -0.05
C TRP A 203 18.06 -12.32 0.60
N ARG A 204 19.39 -12.23 0.44
CA ARG A 204 20.37 -13.16 1.01
C ARG A 204 20.74 -12.88 2.47
N ASP A 205 20.13 -11.89 3.11
CA ASP A 205 20.47 -11.46 4.48
C ASP A 205 21.94 -10.96 4.59
N GLU A 206 22.41 -10.24 3.56
CA GLU A 206 23.79 -9.74 3.44
C GLU A 206 23.91 -8.22 3.67
N ASP A 207 22.80 -7.54 4.01
CA ASP A 207 22.82 -6.11 4.31
C ASP A 207 23.22 -5.88 5.78
N PRO A 208 24.25 -5.05 6.07
CA PRO A 208 24.75 -4.87 7.43
C PRO A 208 23.74 -4.21 8.38
N ASN A 209 22.74 -3.52 7.84
CA ASN A 209 21.77 -2.74 8.61
C ASN A 209 20.34 -3.27 8.50
N VAL A 210 20.11 -4.35 7.77
CA VAL A 210 18.78 -4.95 7.62
C VAL A 210 18.91 -6.47 7.66
N ARG A 211 18.34 -7.07 8.71
CA ARG A 211 18.22 -8.52 8.81
C ARG A 211 16.96 -8.99 8.10
N VAL A 212 17.07 -10.01 7.26
CA VAL A 212 15.96 -10.56 6.45
C VAL A 212 15.70 -12.02 6.82
N LEU A 213 14.54 -12.26 7.39
CA LEU A 213 14.15 -13.54 7.97
C LEU A 213 13.20 -14.31 7.05
N LEU A 214 13.43 -15.62 6.96
CA LEU A 214 12.47 -16.54 6.36
C LEU A 214 11.21 -16.61 7.23
N LEU A 215 10.04 -16.84 6.61
CA LEU A 215 8.78 -16.93 7.36
C LEU A 215 8.82 -17.91 8.54
N PRO A 216 9.35 -19.16 8.42
CA PRO A 216 9.42 -20.08 9.55
C PRO A 216 10.27 -19.57 10.72
N ASP A 217 11.34 -18.84 10.42
CA ASP A 217 12.24 -18.32 11.45
C ASP A 217 11.65 -17.08 12.13
N ALA A 218 10.93 -16.25 11.38
CA ALA A 218 10.18 -15.12 11.92
C ALA A 218 9.12 -15.55 12.97
N ILE A 219 8.50 -16.73 12.79
CA ILE A 219 7.58 -17.33 13.78
C ILE A 219 8.33 -17.57 15.09
N ARG A 220 9.52 -18.19 15.02
CA ARG A 220 10.32 -18.57 16.19
C ARG A 220 10.79 -17.35 16.96
N GLU A 221 11.16 -16.29 16.26
CA GLU A 221 11.68 -15.07 16.86
C GLU A 221 10.59 -14.11 17.38
N GLN A 222 9.29 -14.41 17.16
CA GLN A 222 8.16 -13.56 17.56
C GLN A 222 8.29 -12.09 17.12
N ILE A 223 9.02 -11.84 16.03
CA ILE A 223 9.29 -10.49 15.51
C ILE A 223 8.07 -9.86 14.83
N LEU A 224 6.99 -10.62 14.68
CA LEU A 224 5.80 -10.20 13.98
C LEU A 224 5.02 -9.18 14.83
N LYS A 225 4.95 -7.95 14.34
CA LYS A 225 3.99 -6.96 14.82
C LYS A 225 2.66 -7.24 14.14
N LEU A 226 1.86 -8.09 14.75
CA LEU A 226 0.50 -8.36 14.30
C LEU A 226 -0.30 -7.06 14.31
N ARG A 227 -0.80 -6.67 13.15
CA ARG A 227 -1.75 -5.58 13.06
C ARG A 227 -3.07 -6.04 13.66
N THR A 228 -3.31 -5.67 14.90
CA THR A 228 -4.68 -5.59 15.40
C THR A 228 -5.33 -4.36 14.75
N HIS A 229 -6.51 -4.53 14.15
CA HIS A 229 -7.34 -3.37 13.80
C HIS A 229 -7.77 -2.58 15.06
N GLU A 230 -7.58 -3.16 16.25
CA GLU A 230 -7.66 -2.44 17.51
C GLU A 230 -6.49 -1.49 17.67
N ARG A 231 -6.82 -0.21 17.78
CA ARG A 231 -5.86 0.84 18.08
C ARG A 231 -5.29 0.57 19.50
N PRO A 232 -3.99 0.78 19.74
CA PRO A 232 -3.30 0.41 20.99
C PRO A 232 -3.73 1.25 22.20
N TYR A 233 -4.58 2.24 21.97
CA TYR A 233 -5.36 2.89 23.00
C TYR A 233 -6.74 2.26 22.96
N GLN A 234 -7.21 1.77 24.11
CA GLN A 234 -8.65 1.75 24.34
C GLN A 234 -9.13 3.14 23.92
N VAL A 235 -10.06 3.23 22.96
CA VAL A 235 -10.94 4.40 22.95
C VAL A 235 -11.51 4.34 24.34
N ALA A 236 -11.01 5.21 25.22
CA ALA A 236 -11.48 5.22 26.57
C ALA A 236 -12.99 5.37 26.41
N LYS A 237 -13.74 4.32 26.74
CA LYS A 237 -15.03 4.52 27.37
C LYS A 237 -14.66 5.27 28.65
N GLN A 238 -14.43 6.58 28.52
CA GLN A 238 -14.57 7.49 29.62
C GLN A 238 -16.05 7.41 29.94
N THR A 239 -16.37 6.43 30.77
CA THR A 239 -17.54 6.42 31.61
C THR A 239 -17.64 7.83 32.21
N ALA A 240 -18.64 8.56 31.74
CA ALA A 240 -19.58 9.29 32.57
C ALA A 240 -19.05 10.32 33.60
N GLU A 241 -17.87 10.92 33.45
CA GLU A 241 -17.48 12.09 34.28
C GLU A 241 -17.09 13.36 33.51
N ARG A 242 -17.18 13.35 32.17
CA ARG A 242 -17.07 14.57 31.34
C ARG A 242 -18.35 14.91 30.57
N SER A 243 -19.47 14.28 30.92
CA SER A 243 -20.75 14.31 30.22
C SER A 243 -21.67 15.52 30.51
N GLU A 244 -21.14 16.63 31.01
CA GLU A 244 -21.91 17.90 31.05
C GLU A 244 -21.34 18.99 30.15
N ARG A 245 -20.02 19.02 29.87
CA ARG A 245 -19.43 20.09 29.04
C ARG A 245 -19.57 19.90 27.53
N TYR A 246 -19.75 18.67 27.07
CA TYR A 246 -19.89 18.33 25.65
C TYR A 246 -21.29 17.79 25.29
N ARG A 247 -22.32 18.09 26.08
CA ARG A 247 -23.70 18.16 25.58
C ARG A 247 -23.93 19.46 24.80
N ARG A 248 -22.98 19.85 23.95
CA ARG A 248 -23.21 20.95 23.02
C ARG A 248 -23.80 20.33 21.77
N THR A 249 -25.12 20.43 21.67
CA THR A 249 -25.90 19.97 20.51
C THR A 249 -25.60 20.77 19.25
N HIS A 250 -24.84 21.87 19.38
CA HIS A 250 -24.46 22.77 18.30
C HIS A 250 -22.99 23.19 18.42
N PRO A 251 -22.27 23.38 17.30
CA PRO A 251 -20.92 23.92 17.27
C PRO A 251 -20.89 25.32 17.91
N GLN A 252 -19.90 25.55 18.77
CA GLN A 252 -19.73 26.82 19.47
C GLN A 252 -18.29 27.31 19.36
N ARG A 253 -18.14 28.64 19.36
CA ARG A 253 -16.85 29.30 19.39
C ARG A 253 -16.20 29.10 20.77
N PRO A 254 -14.91 28.71 20.86
CA PRO A 254 -14.17 28.72 22.12
C PRO A 254 -14.13 30.12 22.73
N SER A 255 -14.36 30.27 24.03
CA SER A 255 -14.38 31.55 24.75
C SER A 255 -13.07 32.33 24.64
N GLU A 256 -11.96 31.62 24.41
CA GLU A 256 -10.62 32.17 24.32
C GLU A 256 -10.29 32.71 22.93
N LEU A 257 -11.08 32.38 21.91
CA LEU A 257 -10.86 32.78 20.52
C LEU A 257 -11.40 34.18 20.26
N ARG A 258 -10.53 35.18 20.28
CA ARG A 258 -10.83 36.56 19.87
C ARG A 258 -10.61 36.74 18.37
N LEU A 259 -11.60 37.30 17.67
CA LEU A 259 -11.42 37.74 16.30
C LEU A 259 -10.66 39.04 16.26
N ARG A 260 -9.99 39.26 15.12
CA ARG A 260 -9.47 40.58 14.74
C ARG A 260 -10.61 41.36 14.09
N ASP A 261 -10.56 42.68 14.16
CA ASP A 261 -11.61 43.59 13.69
C ASP A 261 -12.05 43.29 12.25
N TYR A 262 -11.11 43.10 11.33
CA TYR A 262 -11.42 42.77 9.92
C TYR A 262 -12.09 41.40 9.73
N GLN A 263 -11.91 40.46 10.67
CA GLN A 263 -12.59 39.16 10.62
C GLN A 263 -14.03 39.31 11.09
N GLU A 264 -14.30 40.21 12.05
CA GLU A 264 -15.67 40.55 12.45
C GLU A 264 -16.39 41.27 11.32
N GLU A 265 -15.75 42.28 10.72
CA GLU A 265 -16.27 43.02 9.57
C GLU A 265 -16.59 42.10 8.38
N ALA A 266 -15.69 41.17 8.04
CA ALA A 266 -15.91 40.22 6.96
C ALA A 266 -17.10 39.29 7.23
N ILE A 267 -17.29 38.85 8.48
CA ILE A 267 -18.42 38.01 8.87
C ILE A 267 -19.71 38.81 8.80
N GLU A 268 -19.74 40.03 9.35
CA GLU A 268 -20.92 40.90 9.32
C GLU A 268 -21.35 41.27 7.90
N ALA A 269 -20.39 41.62 7.04
CA ALA A 269 -20.67 41.89 5.63
C ALA A 269 -21.27 40.66 4.92
N TRP A 270 -20.78 39.46 5.23
CA TRP A 270 -21.33 38.23 4.66
C TRP A 270 -22.76 37.94 5.14
N PHE A 271 -23.07 38.18 6.42
CA PHE A 271 -24.44 38.07 6.94
C PHE A 271 -25.38 39.13 6.34
N ALA A 272 -24.90 40.36 6.13
CA ALA A 272 -25.67 41.42 5.48
C ALA A 272 -26.03 41.10 4.01
N ASN A 273 -25.29 40.19 3.38
CA ASN A 273 -25.55 39.67 2.03
C ASN A 273 -26.24 38.30 2.05
N GLU A 274 -27.07 38.01 3.04
CA GLU A 274 -27.81 36.75 3.15
C GLU A 274 -26.93 35.50 3.12
N CYS A 275 -25.71 35.60 3.65
CA CYS A 275 -24.69 34.55 3.61
C CYS A 275 -24.23 34.19 2.17
N GLN A 276 -24.33 35.13 1.23
CA GLN A 276 -23.87 35.00 -0.14
C GLN A 276 -22.68 35.94 -0.42
N GLY A 277 -21.63 35.41 -1.06
CA GLY A 277 -20.43 36.18 -1.41
C GLY A 277 -19.13 35.46 -1.06
N ILE A 278 -18.01 36.06 -1.46
CA ILE A 278 -16.65 35.53 -1.24
C ILE A 278 -15.85 36.55 -0.43
N CYS A 279 -15.29 36.13 0.71
CA CYS A 279 -14.35 36.96 1.47
C CYS A 279 -12.96 36.90 0.82
N GLU A 280 -12.55 37.98 0.16
CA GLU A 280 -11.19 38.11 -0.35
C GLU A 280 -10.22 38.46 0.79
N MET A 281 -9.35 37.51 1.15
CA MET A 281 -8.45 37.64 2.29
C MET A 281 -7.03 37.20 1.94
N ALA A 282 -6.03 38.04 2.26
CA ALA A 282 -4.61 37.72 2.07
C ALA A 282 -4.15 36.49 2.89
N THR A 283 -3.04 35.86 2.49
CA THR A 283 -2.49 34.69 3.21
C THR A 283 -1.96 35.10 4.59
N GLY A 284 -2.21 34.28 5.62
CA GLY A 284 -1.82 34.59 7.00
C GLY A 284 -2.78 35.47 7.82
N THR A 285 -3.89 35.95 7.22
CA THR A 285 -4.89 36.77 7.94
C THR A 285 -5.98 35.96 8.65
N GLY A 286 -5.88 34.62 8.64
CA GLY A 286 -6.81 33.77 9.39
C GLY A 286 -8.13 33.46 8.67
N LYS A 287 -8.06 33.12 7.37
CA LYS A 287 -9.20 32.66 6.55
C LYS A 287 -10.02 31.55 7.22
N THR A 288 -9.34 30.52 7.76
CA THR A 288 -9.99 29.37 8.41
C THR A 288 -10.73 29.77 9.69
N ILE A 289 -10.14 30.65 10.51
CA ILE A 289 -10.76 31.15 11.74
C ILE A 289 -12.03 31.94 11.40
N THR A 290 -11.97 32.76 10.35
CA THR A 290 -13.09 33.58 9.88
C THR A 290 -14.25 32.71 9.36
N ALA A 291 -13.94 31.67 8.58
CA ALA A 291 -14.96 30.74 8.06
C ALA A 291 -15.65 29.93 9.16
N LEU A 292 -14.89 29.39 10.11
CA LEU A 292 -15.46 28.62 11.23
C LEU A 292 -16.31 29.49 12.16
N ALA A 293 -15.89 30.74 12.35
CA ALA A 293 -16.64 31.72 13.12
C ALA A 293 -17.99 32.08 12.47
N ALA A 294 -17.98 32.32 11.15
CA ALA A 294 -19.19 32.57 10.38
C ALA A 294 -20.16 31.39 10.49
N ALA A 295 -19.66 30.16 10.34
CA ALA A 295 -20.47 28.95 10.42
C ALA A 295 -21.11 28.74 11.80
N VAL A 296 -20.38 29.04 12.88
CA VAL A 296 -20.94 29.00 14.25
C VAL A 296 -22.03 30.08 14.42
N LYS A 297 -21.78 31.32 13.97
CA LYS A 297 -22.74 32.44 14.06
C LYS A 297 -24.01 32.18 13.25
N GLN A 298 -23.93 31.39 12.16
CA GLN A 298 -25.08 31.06 11.31
C GLN A 298 -26.04 30.09 11.99
N GLN A 299 -25.53 29.22 12.84
CA GLN A 299 -26.33 28.20 13.53
C GLN A 299 -27.02 28.73 14.79
N ASP A 300 -26.62 29.92 15.26
CA ASP A 300 -27.15 30.59 16.44
C ASP A 300 -27.29 32.10 16.13
N PRO A 301 -28.19 32.50 15.19
CA PRO A 301 -28.36 33.91 14.85
C PRO A 301 -28.83 34.67 16.10
N PRO A 302 -28.34 35.91 16.34
CA PRO A 302 -28.88 36.72 17.43
C PRO A 302 -30.40 36.90 17.23
N PRO A 303 -31.19 36.94 18.31
CA PRO A 303 -32.62 37.20 18.23
C PRO A 303 -32.93 38.56 17.59
#